data_AF-X1TCB2-F1
#
_entry.id   AF-X1TCB2-F1
#
_cell.length_a   1.000
_cell.length_b   1.000
_cell.length_c   1.000
_cell.angle_alpha   90.00
_cell.angle_beta   90.00
_cell.angle_gamma   90.00
#
_symmetry.space_group_name_H-M   'P 1'
#
loop_
_entity.id
_entity.type
_entity.pdbx_description
1 polymer ?
#
loop_
_entity_poly.entity_id
_entity_poly.type
_entity_poly.pdbx_seq_one_letter_code
_entity_poly.pdbx_strand_id
1 'polypeptide(L)'
;IARVLPRLMQICPMAYIVITFPLEVRPMMRDPQVLALLRKKARRLLRKRGYRMVFTRWHYFGEHGEKYHPHLNILCDGGWLPEEQLAELKDSIRRKLLPRSIAKGIGKDLEIQYRYSRSPKQIMHWIKYVTKASFRDITWDEPLANALYGFHNGCFAGTWDGSPKWKLTGTDKKFNALLKVREGIHPVSGKPIKWNKEPIPWALVEAQNPVDIGSGYYLLPPIRPPPSGRRQPT
;
A
#
# COMPACT_ATOMS: atom_id res chain seq x y z
N ILE A 1 -2.86 -3.68 3.38
CA ILE A 1 -3.18 -3.76 1.94
C ILE A 1 -4.60 -3.29 1.60
N ALA A 2 -5.62 -3.76 2.31
CA ALA A 2 -7.00 -3.65 1.89
C ALA A 2 -7.60 -2.22 1.95
N ARG A 3 -7.12 -1.32 2.83
CA ARG A 3 -7.51 0.11 2.80
C ARG A 3 -7.04 0.85 1.54
N VAL A 4 -5.95 0.39 0.92
CA VAL A 4 -5.34 1.06 -0.24
C VAL A 4 -5.68 0.38 -1.56
N LEU A 5 -5.94 -0.93 -1.52
CA LEU A 5 -6.16 -1.76 -2.71
C LEU A 5 -7.30 -1.22 -3.62
N PRO A 6 -8.49 -0.85 -3.11
CA PRO A 6 -9.55 -0.34 -3.98
C PRO A 6 -9.16 0.89 -4.80
N ARG A 7 -8.30 1.77 -4.27
CA ARG A 7 -7.73 2.89 -5.03
C ARG A 7 -6.68 2.41 -6.03
N LEU A 8 -5.77 1.55 -5.61
CA LEU A 8 -4.70 1.02 -6.47
C LEU A 8 -5.23 0.16 -7.63
N MET A 9 -6.42 -0.43 -7.49
CA MET A 9 -7.09 -1.15 -8.57
C MET A 9 -7.56 -0.24 -9.72
N GLN A 10 -7.59 1.08 -9.53
CA GLN A 10 -7.88 2.05 -10.59
C GLN A 10 -6.68 2.27 -11.54
N ILE A 11 -5.49 1.76 -11.17
CA ILE A 11 -4.26 1.92 -11.96
C ILE A 11 -4.07 0.71 -12.88
N CYS A 12 -4.02 0.96 -14.19
CA CYS A 12 -3.55 0.06 -15.23
C CYS A 12 -3.29 0.88 -16.51
N PRO A 13 -2.07 0.81 -17.11
CA PRO A 13 -0.86 0.19 -16.56
C PRO A 13 -0.44 0.80 -15.23
N MET A 14 0.31 0.04 -14.42
CA MET A 14 0.94 0.52 -13.19
C MET A 14 2.44 0.59 -13.36
N ALA A 15 3.02 1.74 -13.03
CA ALA A 15 4.45 1.89 -12.81
C ALA A 15 4.78 1.71 -11.33
N TYR A 16 5.89 1.04 -11.08
CA TYR A 16 6.49 0.84 -9.78
C TYR A 16 7.89 1.44 -9.78
N ILE A 17 8.08 2.46 -8.94
CA ILE A 17 9.34 3.18 -8.78
C ILE A 17 9.87 2.94 -7.37
N VAL A 18 11.12 2.50 -7.27
CA VAL A 18 11.84 2.36 -6.00
C VAL A 18 12.98 3.36 -5.99
N ILE A 19 13.01 4.19 -4.96
CA ILE A 19 14.07 5.20 -4.78
C ILE A 19 14.86 4.81 -3.53
N THR A 20 16.12 4.46 -3.74
CA THR A 20 17.06 4.07 -2.69
C THR A 20 18.09 5.18 -2.50
N PHE A 21 18.26 5.60 -1.25
CA PHE A 21 19.19 6.65 -0.88
C PHE A 21 20.58 6.06 -0.57
N PRO A 22 21.69 6.76 -0.92
CA PRO A 22 23.04 6.41 -0.51
C PRO A 22 23.18 6.24 1.00
N LEU A 23 24.12 5.39 1.45
CA LEU A 23 24.30 5.08 2.87
C LEU A 23 24.56 6.34 3.71
N GLU A 24 25.32 7.27 3.14
CA GLU A 24 25.82 8.49 3.75
C GLU A 24 24.69 9.45 4.15
N VAL A 25 23.53 9.40 3.47
CA VAL A 25 22.40 10.30 3.74
C VAL A 25 21.26 9.64 4.53
N ARG A 26 21.30 8.31 4.70
CA ARG A 26 20.27 7.58 5.45
C ARG A 26 20.10 8.01 6.91
N PRO A 27 21.15 8.44 7.64
CA PRO A 27 20.97 8.95 9.00
C PRO A 27 19.94 10.09 9.08
N MET A 28 19.89 10.98 8.08
CA MET A 28 18.91 12.06 8.01
C MET A 28 17.47 11.56 7.88
N MET A 29 17.28 10.36 7.32
CA MET A 29 15.98 9.77 7.07
C MET A 29 15.40 9.11 8.33
N ARG A 30 16.10 9.18 9.47
CA ARG A 30 15.56 8.76 10.77
C ARG A 30 14.55 9.78 11.32
N ASP A 31 14.60 11.01 10.82
CA ASP A 31 13.62 12.05 11.13
C ASP A 31 12.33 11.87 10.28
N PRO A 32 11.16 11.65 10.92
CA PRO A 32 9.87 11.58 10.24
C PRO A 32 9.54 12.82 9.39
N GLN A 33 10.02 14.01 9.76
CA GLN A 33 9.80 15.24 9.00
C GLN A 33 10.54 15.20 7.67
N VAL A 34 11.79 14.70 7.66
CA VAL A 34 12.57 14.48 6.44
C VAL A 34 11.88 13.45 5.54
N LEU A 35 11.43 12.32 6.11
CA LEU A 35 10.68 11.29 5.38
C LEU A 35 9.38 11.87 4.76
N ALA A 36 8.65 12.70 5.50
CA ALA A 36 7.44 13.36 5.02
C ALA A 36 7.75 14.34 3.88
N LEU A 37 8.81 15.15 4.03
CA LEU A 37 9.25 16.14 3.06
C LEU A 37 9.68 15.50 1.73
N LEU A 38 10.58 14.52 1.77
CA LEU A 38 11.10 13.81 0.60
C LEU A 38 9.95 13.15 -0.18
N ARG A 39 9.07 12.46 0.54
CA ARG A 39 7.88 11.83 -0.04
C ARG A 39 6.93 12.85 -0.68
N LYS A 40 6.69 14.00 -0.02
CA LYS A 40 5.87 15.11 -0.56
C LYS A 40 6.50 15.70 -1.82
N LYS A 41 7.82 15.89 -1.85
CA LYS A 41 8.57 16.35 -3.03
C LYS A 41 8.42 15.37 -4.20
N ALA A 42 8.57 14.07 -3.96
CA ALA A 42 8.41 13.04 -4.97
C ALA A 42 6.99 13.04 -5.58
N ARG A 43 5.94 13.06 -4.74
CA ARG A 43 4.55 13.13 -5.22
C ARG A 43 4.30 14.38 -6.05
N ARG A 44 4.74 15.56 -5.57
CA ARG A 44 4.56 16.83 -6.31
C ARG A 44 5.27 16.81 -7.67
N LEU A 45 6.47 16.24 -7.73
CA LEU A 45 7.21 16.09 -8.99
C LEU A 45 6.41 15.23 -9.99
N LEU A 46 5.98 14.03 -9.57
CA LEU A 46 5.21 13.14 -10.44
C LEU A 46 3.89 13.78 -10.87
N ARG A 47 3.18 14.45 -9.96
CA ARG A 47 1.98 15.22 -10.29
C ARG A 47 2.24 16.29 -11.36
N LYS A 48 3.35 17.03 -11.25
CA LYS A 48 3.74 18.05 -12.24
C LYS A 48 4.05 17.43 -13.61
N ARG A 49 4.53 16.19 -13.66
CA ARG A 49 4.79 15.45 -14.90
C ARG A 49 3.56 14.74 -15.48
N GLY A 50 2.37 14.96 -14.91
CA GLY A 50 1.12 14.45 -15.46
C GLY A 50 0.58 13.14 -14.86
N TYR A 51 1.30 12.51 -13.92
CA TYR A 51 0.80 11.30 -13.26
C TYR A 51 -0.45 11.61 -12.42
N ARG A 52 -1.59 10.99 -12.75
CA ARG A 52 -2.88 11.28 -12.11
C ARG A 52 -3.06 10.57 -10.77
N MET A 53 -2.46 9.41 -10.60
CA MET A 53 -2.63 8.56 -9.42
C MET A 53 -1.25 8.22 -8.87
N VAL A 54 -0.90 8.77 -7.71
CA VAL A 54 0.42 8.51 -7.08
C VAL A 54 0.23 8.03 -5.65
N PHE A 55 0.66 6.81 -5.37
CA PHE A 55 0.74 6.26 -4.03
C PHE A 55 2.20 6.08 -3.62
N THR A 56 2.52 6.49 -2.40
CA THR A 56 3.88 6.43 -1.86
C THR A 56 3.90 5.77 -0.49
N ARG A 57 4.91 4.93 -0.22
CA ARG A 57 5.13 4.30 1.08
C ARG A 57 6.62 4.04 1.32
N TRP A 58 7.10 4.34 2.52
CA TRP A 58 8.46 3.99 2.94
C TRP A 58 8.52 2.54 3.38
N HIS A 59 9.60 1.89 2.99
CA HIS A 59 10.12 0.70 3.66
C HIS A 59 11.41 1.05 4.37
N TYR A 60 11.73 0.36 5.47
CA TYR A 60 12.79 0.72 6.41
C TYR A 60 13.83 -0.38 6.60
N PHE A 61 13.39 -1.62 6.85
CA PHE A 61 14.28 -2.77 7.07
C PHE A 61 13.96 -3.92 6.12
N GLY A 62 14.93 -4.82 5.97
CA GLY A 62 14.80 -6.08 5.25
C GLY A 62 13.97 -7.13 6.00
N GLU A 63 14.13 -8.40 5.62
CA GLU A 63 13.37 -9.51 6.21
C GLU A 63 13.62 -9.62 7.73
N HIS A 64 14.88 -9.54 8.14
CA HIS A 64 15.35 -9.89 9.48
C HIS A 64 15.87 -8.69 10.30
N GLY A 65 15.51 -7.46 9.93
CA GLY A 65 15.93 -6.27 10.70
C GLY A 65 17.41 -5.89 10.59
N GLU A 66 18.22 -6.70 9.90
CA GLU A 66 19.69 -6.61 9.85
C GLU A 66 20.27 -5.23 9.52
N LYS A 67 19.58 -4.45 8.67
CA LYS A 67 20.08 -3.16 8.21
C LYS A 67 18.97 -2.17 7.94
N TYR A 68 19.11 -0.97 8.53
CA TYR A 68 18.31 0.18 8.16
C TYR A 68 18.63 0.59 6.70
N HIS A 69 17.66 0.37 5.82
CA HIS A 69 17.75 0.58 4.39
C HIS A 69 16.48 1.26 3.87
N PRO A 70 16.25 2.54 4.24
CA PRO A 70 15.04 3.24 3.87
C PRO A 70 14.97 3.44 2.36
N HIS A 71 13.89 2.97 1.76
CA HIS A 71 13.60 3.18 0.35
C HIS A 71 12.15 3.63 0.16
N LEU A 72 11.96 4.57 -0.76
CA LEU A 72 10.65 5.09 -1.08
C LEU A 72 10.05 4.29 -2.24
N ASN A 73 8.99 3.55 -1.93
CA ASN A 73 8.20 2.85 -2.93
C ASN A 73 7.09 3.76 -3.45
N ILE A 74 6.94 3.80 -4.77
CA ILE A 74 5.92 4.59 -5.46
C ILE A 74 5.17 3.70 -6.45
N LEU A 75 3.85 3.71 -6.37
CA LEU A 75 2.96 3.12 -7.38
C LEU A 75 2.20 4.25 -8.07
N CYS A 76 2.28 4.32 -9.40
CA CYS A 76 1.58 5.34 -10.17
C CYS A 76 1.05 4.85 -11.51
N ASP A 77 0.22 5.67 -12.16
CA ASP A 77 -0.38 5.45 -13.48
C ASP A 77 0.60 5.66 -14.65
N GLY A 78 1.79 5.08 -14.54
CA GLY A 78 2.80 5.05 -15.59
C GLY A 78 2.82 3.74 -16.39
N GLY A 79 3.31 3.81 -17.62
CA GLY A 79 3.47 2.68 -18.52
C GLY A 79 4.90 2.52 -19.02
N TRP A 80 5.07 2.00 -20.23
CA TRP A 80 6.37 2.00 -20.88
C TRP A 80 6.85 3.42 -21.12
N LEU A 81 8.16 3.65 -20.95
CA LEU A 81 8.83 4.91 -21.26
C LEU A 81 10.02 4.61 -22.18
N PRO A 82 10.23 5.41 -23.24
CA PRO A 82 11.50 5.43 -23.97
C PRO A 82 12.67 5.71 -23.03
N GLU A 83 13.87 5.25 -23.39
CA GLU A 83 15.07 5.38 -22.56
C GLU A 83 15.36 6.84 -22.17
N GLU A 84 15.25 7.77 -23.12
CA GLU A 84 15.45 9.20 -22.89
C GLU A 84 14.45 9.76 -21.86
N GLN A 85 13.15 9.45 -22.00
CA GLN A 85 12.13 9.89 -21.06
C GLN A 85 12.31 9.27 -19.66
N LEU A 86 12.77 8.01 -19.61
CA LEU A 86 13.09 7.34 -18.36
C LEU A 86 14.31 7.98 -17.67
N ALA A 87 15.36 8.29 -18.43
CA ALA A 87 16.54 9.01 -17.92
C ALA A 87 16.13 10.39 -17.39
N GLU A 88 15.33 11.14 -18.14
CA GLU A 88 14.85 12.46 -17.76
C GLU A 88 13.99 12.43 -16.48
N LEU A 89 13.15 11.38 -16.34
CA LEU A 89 12.38 11.13 -15.12
C LEU A 89 13.31 10.87 -13.92
N LYS A 90 14.27 9.96 -14.06
CA LYS A 90 15.22 9.61 -12.99
C LYS A 90 16.04 10.83 -12.58
N ASP A 91 16.53 11.62 -13.52
CA ASP A 91 17.32 12.82 -13.24
C ASP A 91 16.50 13.93 -12.60
N SER A 92 15.22 14.05 -12.97
CA SER A 92 14.30 14.95 -12.29
C SER A 92 14.04 14.54 -10.85
N ILE A 93 13.95 13.24 -10.57
CA ILE A 93 13.81 12.70 -9.21
C ILE A 93 15.08 12.97 -8.40
N ARG A 94 16.27 12.64 -8.94
CA ARG A 94 17.58 12.91 -8.31
C ARG A 94 17.71 14.36 -7.90
N ARG A 95 17.59 15.29 -8.86
CA ARG A 95 17.67 16.74 -8.61
C ARG A 95 16.66 17.22 -7.57
N LYS A 96 15.47 16.61 -7.50
CA LYS A 96 14.42 17.06 -6.59
C LYS A 96 14.60 16.55 -5.16
N LEU A 97 15.14 15.35 -4.99
CA LEU A 97 15.19 14.65 -3.72
C LEU A 97 16.57 14.72 -3.05
N LEU A 98 17.65 14.75 -3.84
CA LEU A 98 19.01 14.87 -3.33
C LEU A 98 19.67 16.13 -3.94
N PRO A 99 19.95 17.16 -3.12
CA PRO A 99 20.66 18.35 -3.59
C PRO A 99 22.00 18.00 -4.25
N ARG A 100 22.31 18.66 -5.38
CA ARG A 100 23.55 18.40 -6.13
C ARG A 100 24.82 18.64 -5.32
N SER A 101 24.80 19.61 -4.39
CA SER A 101 25.93 19.86 -3.48
C SER A 101 26.22 18.63 -2.60
N ILE A 102 25.18 18.02 -2.03
CA ILE A 102 25.31 16.81 -1.22
C ILE A 102 25.78 15.64 -2.09
N ALA A 103 25.12 15.40 -3.24
CA ALA A 103 25.47 14.31 -4.14
C ALA A 103 26.94 14.39 -4.61
N LYS A 104 27.42 15.59 -4.98
CA LYS A 104 28.82 15.83 -5.33
C LYS A 104 29.76 15.62 -4.15
N GLY A 105 29.38 16.10 -2.96
CA GLY A 105 30.19 15.97 -1.74
C GLY A 105 30.41 14.51 -1.32
N ILE A 106 29.43 13.63 -1.55
CA ILE A 106 29.53 12.19 -1.23
C ILE A 106 29.93 11.32 -2.42
N GLY A 107 30.05 11.89 -3.63
CA GLY A 107 30.35 11.15 -4.87
C GLY A 107 29.31 10.11 -5.28
N LYS A 108 28.07 10.18 -4.76
CA LYS A 108 26.99 9.20 -4.97
C LYS A 108 25.64 9.91 -5.16
N ASP A 109 24.72 9.27 -5.87
CA ASP A 109 23.36 9.77 -6.11
C ASP A 109 22.32 8.67 -5.82
N LEU A 110 21.03 8.99 -5.95
CA LEU A 110 19.93 8.07 -5.76
C LEU A 110 19.96 6.94 -6.81
N GLU A 111 19.82 5.71 -6.32
CA GLU A 111 19.50 4.57 -7.14
C GLU A 111 17.99 4.52 -7.37
N ILE A 112 17.57 4.54 -8.64
CA ILE A 112 16.16 4.58 -9.02
C ILE A 112 15.86 3.42 -9.96
N GLN A 113 15.02 2.51 -9.48
CA GLN A 113 14.48 1.41 -10.27
C GLN A 113 13.09 1.78 -10.77
N TYR A 114 12.82 1.49 -12.04
CA TYR A 114 11.52 1.69 -12.68
C TYR A 114 11.08 0.40 -13.33
N ARG A 115 9.86 -0.03 -13.04
CA ARG A 115 9.20 -1.16 -13.70
C ARG A 115 7.77 -0.74 -14.02
N TYR A 116 7.16 -1.35 -15.02
CA TYR A 116 5.73 -1.17 -15.28
C TYR A 116 5.08 -2.49 -15.68
N SER A 117 3.79 -2.63 -15.43
CA SER A 117 3.04 -3.83 -15.82
C SER A 117 1.58 -3.50 -16.10
N ARG A 118 0.99 -4.31 -16.99
CA ARG A 118 -0.46 -4.39 -17.22
C ARG A 118 -1.07 -5.66 -16.61
N SER A 119 -0.23 -6.59 -16.13
CA SER A 119 -0.69 -7.88 -15.60
C SER A 119 -1.26 -7.71 -14.19
N PRO A 120 -2.54 -8.05 -13.94
CA PRO A 120 -3.14 -7.96 -12.60
C PRO A 120 -2.34 -8.73 -11.54
N LYS A 121 -1.77 -9.90 -11.90
CA LYS A 121 -0.95 -10.72 -11.01
C LYS A 121 0.31 -9.97 -10.57
N GLN A 122 1.02 -9.36 -11.52
CA GLN A 122 2.25 -8.62 -11.22
C GLN A 122 1.96 -7.33 -10.44
N ILE A 123 0.89 -6.62 -10.82
CA ILE A 123 0.42 -5.43 -10.09
C ILE A 123 0.09 -5.79 -8.64
N MET A 124 -0.66 -6.87 -8.41
CA MET A 124 -1.00 -7.33 -7.07
C MET A 124 0.25 -7.73 -6.26
N HIS A 125 1.22 -8.37 -6.89
CA HIS A 125 2.50 -8.69 -6.26
C HIS A 125 3.20 -7.42 -5.74
N TRP A 126 3.28 -6.36 -6.56
CA TRP A 126 3.85 -5.09 -6.12
C TRP A 126 3.03 -4.43 -5.01
N ILE A 127 1.70 -4.44 -5.10
CA ILE A 127 0.84 -3.89 -4.04
C ILE A 127 1.08 -4.64 -2.72
N LYS A 128 1.17 -5.97 -2.74
CA LYS A 128 1.49 -6.79 -1.55
C LYS A 128 2.84 -6.41 -0.98
N TYR A 129 3.88 -6.35 -1.82
CA TYR A 129 5.22 -5.97 -1.40
C TYR A 129 5.24 -4.57 -0.78
N VAL A 130 4.78 -3.56 -1.53
CA VAL A 130 4.78 -2.15 -1.10
C VAL A 130 3.95 -1.95 0.16
N THR A 131 2.86 -2.71 0.37
CA THR A 131 2.00 -2.60 1.55
C THR A 131 2.38 -3.51 2.73
N LYS A 132 3.39 -4.39 2.58
CA LYS A 132 3.99 -5.19 3.68
C LYS A 132 4.65 -4.26 4.71
N ALA A 133 4.49 -4.53 6.00
CA ALA A 133 5.23 -3.81 7.03
C ALA A 133 6.72 -4.20 6.95
N SER A 134 7.60 -3.21 6.83
CA SER A 134 9.05 -3.40 6.77
C SER A 134 9.74 -3.11 8.10
N PHE A 135 8.99 -2.66 9.11
CA PHE A 135 9.47 -2.45 10.47
C PHE A 135 8.51 -3.26 11.33
N ARG A 136 8.95 -4.44 11.76
CA ARG A 136 8.08 -5.48 12.33
C ARG A 136 8.33 -5.72 13.81
N ASP A 137 9.49 -5.34 14.29
CA ASP A 137 9.91 -5.54 15.67
C ASP A 137 10.57 -4.26 16.18
N ILE A 138 10.12 -3.77 17.33
CA ILE A 138 10.64 -2.56 17.97
C ILE A 138 12.12 -2.70 18.34
N THR A 139 12.57 -3.93 18.65
CA THR A 139 13.95 -4.22 19.06
C THR A 139 14.97 -3.96 17.96
N TRP A 140 14.53 -3.90 16.69
CA TRP A 140 15.41 -3.55 15.59
C TRP A 140 15.94 -2.12 15.71
N ASP A 141 15.13 -1.20 16.25
CA ASP A 141 15.48 0.20 16.41
C ASP A 141 14.46 0.98 17.26
N GLU A 142 14.52 0.83 18.57
CA GLU A 142 13.54 1.45 19.47
C GLU A 142 13.43 2.98 19.31
N PRO A 143 14.53 3.76 19.23
CA PRO A 143 14.44 5.20 19.00
C PRO A 143 13.70 5.57 17.71
N LEU A 144 13.96 4.85 16.61
CA LEU A 144 13.27 5.08 15.35
C LEU A 144 11.79 4.67 15.43
N ALA A 145 11.47 3.58 16.12
CA ALA A 145 10.09 3.15 16.31
C ALA A 145 9.27 4.22 17.03
N ASN A 146 9.83 4.78 18.11
CA ASN A 146 9.23 5.87 18.86
C ASN A 146 9.07 7.13 18.00
N ALA A 147 10.09 7.50 17.22
CA ALA A 147 10.01 8.63 16.31
C ALA A 147 8.93 8.44 15.22
N LEU A 148 8.76 7.21 14.72
CA LEU A 148 7.76 6.87 13.70
C LEU A 148 6.36 6.62 14.27
N TYR A 149 6.16 6.72 15.58
CA TYR A 149 4.84 6.58 16.18
C TYR A 149 3.87 7.63 15.61
N GLY A 150 2.70 7.18 15.15
CA GLY A 150 1.72 8.04 14.47
C GLY A 150 2.12 8.50 13.05
N PHE A 151 3.30 8.14 12.54
CA PHE A 151 3.73 8.53 11.21
C PHE A 151 2.85 7.90 10.12
N HIS A 152 2.17 8.74 9.34
CA HIS A 152 1.37 8.30 8.20
C HIS A 152 2.25 7.83 7.03
N ASN A 153 2.69 6.57 7.07
CA ASN A 153 3.64 6.02 6.11
C ASN A 153 3.11 5.92 4.66
N GLY A 154 1.86 5.48 4.48
CA GLY A 154 1.22 5.43 3.15
C GLY A 154 0.47 6.74 2.83
N CYS A 155 0.74 7.34 1.68
CA CYS A 155 0.03 8.54 1.23
C CYS A 155 -0.34 8.50 -0.26
N PHE A 156 -1.47 9.10 -0.57
CA PHE A 156 -1.98 9.30 -1.91
C PHE A 156 -1.77 10.75 -2.37
N ALA A 157 -1.64 10.96 -3.67
CA ALA A 157 -1.81 12.25 -4.32
C ALA A 157 -2.54 12.07 -5.65
N GLY A 158 -3.21 13.13 -6.08
CA GLY A 158 -3.98 13.14 -7.31
C GLY A 158 -5.42 12.68 -7.16
N THR A 159 -5.99 12.22 -8.26
CA THR A 159 -7.44 11.95 -8.39
C THR A 159 -7.68 10.44 -8.38
N TRP A 160 -8.62 9.99 -7.56
CA TRP A 160 -8.89 8.56 -7.27
C TRP A 160 -10.40 8.25 -7.32
N ASP A 161 -11.06 8.77 -8.35
CA ASP A 161 -12.49 8.71 -8.62
C ASP A 161 -12.86 7.63 -9.67
N GLY A 162 -11.87 6.93 -10.21
CA GLY A 162 -12.10 5.93 -11.25
C GLY A 162 -12.67 4.61 -10.72
N SER A 163 -13.27 3.84 -11.64
CA SER A 163 -13.64 2.45 -11.40
C SER A 163 -12.39 1.53 -11.39
N PRO A 164 -12.43 0.39 -10.68
CA PRO A 164 -11.38 -0.63 -10.77
C PRO A 164 -11.15 -1.05 -12.23
N LYS A 165 -9.90 -0.99 -12.71
CA LYS A 165 -9.50 -1.36 -14.08
C LYS A 165 -9.19 -2.84 -14.26
N TRP A 166 -9.05 -3.57 -13.17
CA TRP A 166 -8.73 -4.99 -13.17
C TRP A 166 -9.39 -5.69 -11.99
N LYS A 167 -9.50 -7.02 -12.07
CA LYS A 167 -10.09 -7.88 -11.03
C LYS A 167 -9.10 -8.98 -10.68
N LEU A 168 -9.14 -9.43 -9.43
CA LEU A 168 -8.31 -10.54 -8.97
C LEU A 168 -8.97 -11.89 -9.27
N THR A 169 -8.17 -12.87 -9.66
CA THR A 169 -8.56 -14.27 -9.84
C THR A 169 -7.76 -15.16 -8.87
N GLY A 170 -8.13 -16.44 -8.77
CA GLY A 170 -7.44 -17.40 -7.90
C GLY A 170 -7.49 -17.04 -6.41
N THR A 171 -6.39 -17.27 -5.69
CA THR A 171 -6.28 -17.06 -4.23
C THR A 171 -6.48 -15.61 -3.79
N ASP A 172 -6.20 -14.65 -4.68
CA ASP A 172 -6.37 -13.23 -4.40
C ASP A 172 -7.81 -12.73 -4.63
N LYS A 173 -8.70 -13.57 -5.16
CA LYS A 173 -10.14 -13.26 -5.34
C LYS A 173 -10.79 -12.81 -4.03
N LYS A 174 -10.29 -13.27 -2.87
CA LYS A 174 -10.78 -12.85 -1.55
C LYS A 174 -10.80 -11.34 -1.36
N PHE A 175 -9.84 -10.62 -1.96
CA PHE A 175 -9.77 -9.18 -1.85
C PHE A 175 -10.81 -8.44 -2.72
N ASN A 176 -11.43 -9.09 -3.71
CA ASN A 176 -12.53 -8.48 -4.46
C ASN A 176 -13.75 -8.21 -3.57
N ALA A 177 -13.93 -8.98 -2.49
CA ALA A 177 -15.01 -8.75 -1.51
C ALA A 177 -14.89 -7.36 -0.85
N LEU A 178 -13.68 -6.85 -0.68
CA LEU A 178 -13.42 -5.55 -0.07
C LEU A 178 -13.89 -4.37 -0.92
N LEU A 179 -13.96 -4.53 -2.25
CA LEU A 179 -14.50 -3.49 -3.13
C LEU A 179 -15.96 -3.23 -2.77
N LYS A 180 -16.76 -4.29 -2.64
CA LYS A 180 -18.16 -4.21 -2.22
C LYS A 180 -18.29 -3.63 -0.81
N VAL A 181 -17.48 -4.09 0.15
CA VAL A 181 -17.50 -3.54 1.52
C VAL A 181 -17.23 -2.04 1.53
N ARG A 182 -16.29 -1.55 0.72
CA ARG A 182 -16.00 -0.12 0.59
C ARG A 182 -17.15 0.68 -0.02
N GLU A 183 -17.91 0.06 -0.92
CA GLU A 183 -19.14 0.63 -1.51
C GLU A 183 -20.34 0.54 -0.56
N GLY A 184 -20.16 0.00 0.65
CA GLY A 184 -21.25 -0.22 1.60
C GLY A 184 -22.16 -1.38 1.21
N ILE A 185 -21.68 -2.32 0.40
CA ILE A 185 -22.41 -3.46 -0.14
C ILE A 185 -21.87 -4.77 0.45
N HIS A 186 -22.75 -5.63 0.93
CA HIS A 186 -22.39 -6.92 1.51
C HIS A 186 -21.80 -7.85 0.44
N PRO A 187 -20.60 -8.41 0.63
CA PRO A 187 -19.85 -9.02 -0.46
C PRO A 187 -20.50 -10.29 -1.05
N VAL A 188 -21.30 -11.00 -0.24
CA VAL A 188 -21.99 -12.24 -0.65
C VAL A 188 -23.39 -11.94 -1.17
N SER A 189 -24.23 -11.26 -0.37
CA SER A 189 -25.65 -11.05 -0.69
C SER A 189 -25.92 -9.88 -1.64
N GLY A 190 -24.97 -8.96 -1.81
CA GLY A 190 -25.15 -7.77 -2.66
C GLY A 190 -26.09 -6.71 -2.07
N LYS A 191 -26.60 -6.89 -0.85
CA LYS A 191 -27.47 -5.91 -0.17
C LYS A 191 -26.62 -4.83 0.52
N PRO A 192 -27.15 -3.62 0.77
CA PRO A 192 -26.47 -2.63 1.60
C PRO A 192 -26.08 -3.18 2.97
N ILE A 193 -24.85 -2.89 3.42
CA ILE A 193 -24.36 -3.30 4.74
C ILE A 193 -25.04 -2.45 5.80
N LYS A 194 -25.66 -3.13 6.77
CA LYS A 194 -26.07 -2.52 8.04
C LYS A 194 -25.08 -2.96 9.11
N TRP A 195 -24.27 -2.02 9.59
CA TRP A 195 -23.35 -2.28 10.70
C TRP A 195 -24.12 -2.31 12.01
N ASN A 196 -23.85 -3.32 12.85
CA ASN A 196 -24.34 -3.30 14.21
C ASN A 196 -23.64 -2.15 14.97
N LYS A 197 -24.37 -1.45 15.83
CA LYS A 197 -23.82 -0.35 16.63
C LYS A 197 -23.00 -0.86 17.81
N GLU A 198 -23.36 -2.03 18.32
CA GLU A 198 -22.73 -2.61 19.50
C GLU A 198 -21.48 -3.41 19.10
N PRO A 199 -20.32 -3.13 19.69
CA PRO A 199 -19.13 -3.93 19.48
C PRO A 199 -19.33 -5.33 20.08
N ILE A 200 -18.87 -6.34 19.35
CA ILE A 200 -18.88 -7.73 19.80
C ILE A 200 -17.45 -8.11 20.23
N PRO A 201 -17.26 -8.76 21.39
CA PRO A 201 -15.94 -9.27 21.79
C PRO A 201 -15.32 -10.16 20.71
N TRP A 202 -14.04 -9.93 20.41
CA TRP A 202 -13.32 -10.65 19.34
C TRP A 202 -13.36 -12.17 19.53
N ALA A 203 -13.25 -12.67 20.77
CA ALA A 203 -13.31 -14.10 21.06
C ALA A 203 -14.61 -14.78 20.57
N LEU A 204 -15.74 -14.08 20.59
CA LEU A 204 -17.02 -14.59 20.08
C LEU A 204 -17.08 -14.58 18.54
N VAL A 205 -16.36 -13.66 17.91
CA VAL A 205 -16.21 -13.62 16.45
C VAL A 205 -15.32 -14.77 16.00
N GLU A 206 -14.19 -14.97 16.69
CA GLU A 206 -13.22 -16.03 16.41
C GLU A 206 -13.82 -17.43 16.56
N ALA A 207 -14.64 -17.66 17.59
CA ALA A 207 -15.36 -18.92 17.82
C ALA A 207 -16.27 -19.34 16.65
N GLN A 208 -16.67 -18.39 15.78
CA GLN A 208 -17.49 -18.66 14.61
C GLN A 208 -16.67 -19.03 13.35
N ASN A 209 -15.35 -19.19 13.48
CA ASN A 209 -14.44 -19.49 12.36
C ASN A 209 -14.58 -18.51 11.18
N PRO A 210 -14.32 -17.21 11.40
CA PRO A 210 -14.47 -16.19 10.38
C PRO A 210 -13.46 -16.37 9.24
N VAL A 211 -13.87 -16.04 8.02
CA VAL A 211 -12.96 -15.97 6.87
C VAL A 211 -12.39 -14.56 6.74
N ASP A 212 -11.07 -14.42 6.89
CA ASP A 212 -10.37 -13.15 6.66
C ASP A 212 -10.47 -12.71 5.19
N ILE A 213 -11.15 -11.58 4.97
CA ILE A 213 -11.28 -10.94 3.65
C ILE A 213 -10.38 -9.71 3.53
N GLY A 214 -9.61 -9.37 4.57
CA GLY A 214 -8.59 -8.32 4.63
C GLY A 214 -9.04 -7.06 5.36
N SER A 215 -8.09 -6.20 5.76
CA SER A 215 -8.34 -4.90 6.44
C SER A 215 -9.01 -5.01 7.81
N GLY A 216 -8.93 -6.16 8.48
CA GLY A 216 -9.68 -6.41 9.70
C GLY A 216 -11.18 -6.66 9.45
N TYR A 217 -11.57 -6.84 8.18
CA TYR A 217 -12.90 -7.34 7.83
C TYR A 217 -12.86 -8.85 7.72
N TYR A 218 -13.91 -9.45 8.28
CA TYR A 218 -14.09 -10.88 8.35
C TYR A 218 -15.48 -11.22 7.83
N LEU A 219 -15.58 -12.28 7.05
CA LEU A 219 -16.85 -12.84 6.64
C LEU A 219 -17.23 -13.95 7.60
N LEU A 220 -18.32 -13.75 8.35
CA LEU A 220 -18.90 -14.78 9.20
C LEU A 220 -19.60 -15.84 8.33
N PRO A 221 -19.61 -17.11 8.77
CA PRO A 221 -20.41 -18.13 8.10
C PRO A 221 -21.90 -17.75 8.14
N PRO A 222 -22.70 -18.22 7.17
CA PRO A 222 -24.15 -18.01 7.20
C PRO A 222 -24.71 -18.56 8.52
N ILE A 223 -25.54 -17.75 9.20
CA ILE A 223 -26.32 -18.23 10.35
C ILE A 223 -27.20 -19.37 9.84
N ARG A 224 -27.02 -20.58 10.37
CA ARG A 224 -27.90 -21.70 10.01
C ARG A 224 -29.33 -21.31 10.35
N PRO A 225 -30.29 -21.47 9.43
CA PRO A 225 -31.69 -21.29 9.77
C PRO A 225 -32.05 -22.26 10.90
N PRO A 226 -32.97 -21.89 11.81
CA PRO A 226 -33.44 -22.81 12.83
C PRO A 226 -33.96 -24.10 12.17
N PRO A 227 -33.70 -25.28 12.75
CA PRO A 227 -34.14 -26.53 12.18
C PRO A 227 -35.66 -26.50 11.94
N SER A 228 -36.08 -26.87 10.73
CA SER A 228 -37.47 -26.94 10.36
C SER A 228 -38.15 -28.08 11.12
N GLY A 229 -38.97 -27.73 12.12
CA GLY A 229 -39.93 -28.63 12.74
C GLY A 229 -39.66 -28.93 14.21
N ARG A 230 -40.32 -28.18 15.11
CA ARG A 230 -40.88 -28.82 16.29
C ARG A 230 -42.03 -29.69 15.77
N ARG A 231 -41.85 -31.02 15.75
CA ARG A 231 -43.01 -31.92 15.75
C ARG A 231 -43.80 -31.58 17.01
N GLN A 232 -45.01 -31.04 16.84
CA GLN A 232 -45.93 -30.98 17.97
C GLN A 232 -46.24 -32.43 18.37
N PRO A 233 -46.13 -32.79 19.66
CA PRO A 233 -46.62 -34.08 20.11
C PRO A 233 -48.13 -34.12 19.85
N THR A 234 -48.57 -35.12 19.10
CA THR A 234 -49.98 -35.52 18.96
C THR A 234 -50.50 -36.10 20.25
#